data_AF-A0A0V8HHC6-F1
#
_entry.id   AF-A0A0V8HHC6-F1
#
_cell.length_a   1.000
_cell.length_b   1.000
_cell.length_c   1.000
_cell.angle_alpha   90.00
_cell.angle_beta   90.00
_cell.angle_gamma   90.00
#
_symmetry.space_group_name_H-M   'P 1'
#
loop_
_entity.id
_entity.type
_entity.pdbx_description
1 polymer ?
#
loop_
_entity_poly.entity_id
_entity_poly.type
_entity_poly.pdbx_seq_one_letter_code
_entity_poly.pdbx_strand_id
1 'polypeptide(L)'
;MNLKNLSEEEKNLIYSADPFQMTQTILNSNLRGLEKISIESIKSMNLLPVEVVNVLLVYFYSEYSGQVYNRNDLKRLYHLWASAGIRTYEDALKMTERDIQSELGYK
;
A
#
# COMPACT_ATOMS: atom_id res chain seq x y z
N MET A 1 -11.21 -2.99 -3.02
CA MET A 1 -10.45 -3.67 -4.08
C MET A 1 -9.98 -5.02 -3.53
N ASN A 2 -10.23 -6.13 -4.22
CA ASN A 2 -9.80 -7.46 -3.76
C ASN A 2 -8.62 -7.94 -4.63
N LEU A 3 -7.41 -7.96 -4.06
CA LEU A 3 -6.18 -8.32 -4.77
C LEU A 3 -6.18 -9.74 -5.36
N LYS A 4 -7.01 -10.65 -4.83
CA LYS A 4 -7.13 -12.03 -5.35
C LYS A 4 -8.08 -12.15 -6.54
N ASN A 5 -8.87 -11.12 -6.82
CA ASN A 5 -9.90 -11.16 -7.85
C ASN A 5 -10.10 -9.78 -8.49
N LEU A 6 -9.03 -9.27 -9.11
CA LEU A 6 -9.01 -7.96 -9.77
C LEU A 6 -9.57 -8.05 -11.19
N SER A 7 -10.38 -7.06 -11.57
CA SER A 7 -10.70 -6.78 -12.97
C SER A 7 -9.47 -6.32 -13.76
N GLU A 8 -9.53 -6.33 -15.09
CA GLU A 8 -8.43 -5.82 -15.92
C GLU A 8 -8.18 -4.31 -15.69
N GLU A 9 -9.23 -3.55 -15.43
CA GLU A 9 -9.10 -2.13 -15.07
C GLU A 9 -8.37 -1.95 -13.74
N GLU A 10 -8.71 -2.78 -12.75
CA GLU A 10 -8.06 -2.78 -11.44
C GLU A 10 -6.59 -3.20 -11.53
N LYS A 11 -6.25 -4.18 -12.39
CA LYS A 11 -4.84 -4.53 -12.66
C LYS A 11 -4.10 -3.37 -13.30
N ASN A 12 -4.67 -2.74 -14.33
CA ASN A 12 -4.05 -1.58 -14.98
C ASN A 12 -3.79 -0.45 -13.99
N LEU A 13 -4.72 -0.19 -13.08
CA LEU A 13 -4.53 0.78 -12.00
C LEU A 13 -3.33 0.43 -11.11
N ILE A 14 -3.15 -0.84 -10.72
CA ILE A 14 -1.97 -1.27 -9.94
C ILE A 14 -0.67 -0.92 -10.65
N TYR A 15 -0.57 -1.12 -11.97
CA TYR A 15 0.68 -0.87 -12.71
C TYR A 15 0.94 0.59 -13.09
N SER A 16 -0.08 1.46 -13.07
CA SER A 16 0.01 2.80 -13.68
C SER A 16 -0.38 3.95 -12.78
N ALA A 17 -1.22 3.71 -11.77
CA ALA A 17 -1.69 4.78 -10.89
C ALA A 17 -0.54 5.30 -10.04
N ASP A 18 -0.47 6.61 -9.85
CA ASP A 18 0.39 7.14 -8.81
C ASP A 18 -0.20 6.83 -7.41
N PRO A 19 0.62 6.82 -6.35
CA PRO A 19 0.16 6.46 -5.01
C PRO A 19 -1.05 7.26 -4.48
N PHE A 20 -1.21 8.52 -4.88
CA PHE A 20 -2.39 9.31 -4.50
C PHE A 20 -3.65 8.84 -5.22
N GLN A 21 -3.57 8.68 -6.54
CA GLN A 21 -4.68 8.16 -7.34
C GLN A 21 -5.12 6.78 -6.82
N MET A 22 -4.16 5.87 -6.60
CA MET A 22 -4.44 4.53 -6.07
C MET A 22 -5.15 4.60 -4.72
N THR A 23 -4.64 5.39 -3.77
CA THR A 23 -5.26 5.52 -2.44
C THR A 23 -6.67 6.11 -2.51
N GLN A 24 -6.89 7.10 -3.38
CA GLN A 24 -8.21 7.70 -3.57
C GLN A 24 -9.21 6.68 -4.12
N THR A 25 -8.77 5.82 -5.06
CA THR A 25 -9.59 4.73 -5.58
C THR A 25 -9.92 3.69 -4.49
N ILE A 26 -8.93 3.29 -3.67
CA ILE A 26 -9.14 2.32 -2.59
C ILE A 26 -10.17 2.82 -1.59
N LEU A 27 -10.04 4.07 -1.15
CA LEU A 27 -10.87 4.66 -0.10
C LEU A 27 -12.23 5.17 -0.62
N ASN A 28 -12.41 5.21 -1.94
CA ASN A 28 -13.59 5.76 -2.61
C ASN A 28 -14.02 7.13 -2.02
N SER A 29 -13.04 7.97 -1.68
CA SER A 29 -13.24 9.22 -0.97
C SER A 29 -12.05 10.15 -1.13
N ASN A 30 -12.24 11.43 -0.81
CA ASN A 30 -11.14 12.40 -0.82
C ASN A 30 -10.11 12.07 0.27
N LEU A 31 -8.83 12.17 -0.08
CA LEU A 31 -7.73 11.96 0.86
C LEU A 31 -7.71 13.05 1.93
N ARG A 32 -7.70 12.65 3.21
CA ARG A 32 -7.54 13.57 4.35
C ARG A 32 -6.05 13.88 4.53
N GLY A 33 -5.75 14.77 5.47
CA GLY A 33 -4.37 15.21 5.72
C GLY A 33 -3.44 14.06 6.11
N LEU A 34 -3.95 13.09 6.89
CA LEU A 34 -3.15 11.95 7.35
C LEU A 34 -2.75 11.03 6.19
N GLU A 35 -3.68 10.70 5.27
CA GLU A 35 -3.35 9.89 4.09
C GLU A 35 -2.30 10.60 3.24
N LYS A 36 -2.48 11.91 2.97
CA LYS A 36 -1.53 12.68 2.17
C LYS A 36 -0.11 12.66 2.76
N ILE A 37 0.01 12.89 4.06
CA ILE A 37 1.31 12.87 4.76
C ILE A 37 1.95 11.48 4.68
N SER A 38 1.15 10.43 4.86
CA SER A 38 1.64 9.05 4.83
C SER A 38 2.13 8.66 3.43
N ILE A 39 1.38 9.01 2.39
CA ILE A 39 1.73 8.76 0.98
C ILE A 39 2.99 9.54 0.56
N GLU A 40 3.09 10.83 0.89
CA GLU A 40 4.30 11.63 0.61
C GLU A 40 5.57 11.01 1.21
N SER A 41 5.43 10.42 2.41
CA SER A 41 6.56 9.82 3.10
C SER A 41 7.19 8.65 2.35
N ILE A 42 6.42 7.90 1.57
CA ILE A 42 6.91 6.76 0.78
C ILE A 42 7.19 7.11 -0.68
N LYS A 43 6.43 8.05 -1.26
CA LYS A 43 6.60 8.49 -2.65
C LYS A 43 7.97 9.13 -2.88
N SER A 44 8.46 9.87 -1.90
CA SER A 44 9.78 10.53 -1.94
C SER A 44 10.97 9.55 -1.92
N MET A 45 10.77 8.28 -1.57
CA MET A 45 11.87 7.32 -1.39
C MET A 45 12.29 6.59 -2.67
N ASN A 46 11.33 6.33 -3.58
CA ASN A 46 11.56 5.65 -4.85
C ASN A 46 12.37 4.32 -4.75
N LEU A 47 12.19 3.56 -3.66
CA LEU A 47 12.89 2.29 -3.43
C LEU A 47 12.16 1.08 -4.03
N LEU A 48 10.85 1.18 -4.29
CA LEU A 48 10.00 0.09 -4.76
C LEU A 48 9.36 0.45 -6.11
N PRO A 49 9.21 -0.51 -7.03
CA PRO A 49 8.42 -0.33 -8.26
C PRO A 49 6.98 0.09 -7.94
N VAL A 50 6.35 0.85 -8.84
CA VAL A 50 5.04 1.47 -8.61
C VAL A 50 3.95 0.43 -8.33
N GLU A 51 4.00 -0.72 -9.00
CA GLU A 51 3.08 -1.84 -8.81
C GLU A 51 3.21 -2.44 -7.42
N VAL A 52 4.42 -2.53 -6.87
CA VAL A 52 4.66 -2.99 -5.49
C VAL A 52 4.13 -1.98 -4.50
N VAL A 53 4.36 -0.68 -4.75
CA VAL A 53 3.83 0.39 -3.91
C VAL A 53 2.30 0.38 -3.90
N ASN A 54 1.68 0.19 -5.06
CA ASN A 54 0.23 0.18 -5.17
C ASN A 54 -0.39 -1.04 -4.48
N VAL A 55 0.24 -2.23 -4.59
CA VAL A 55 -0.18 -3.40 -3.79
C VAL A 55 -0.03 -3.13 -2.29
N LEU A 56 1.07 -2.49 -1.86
CA LEU A 56 1.26 -2.10 -0.45
C LEU A 56 0.16 -1.15 0.04
N LEU A 57 -0.26 -0.18 -0.78
CA LEU A 57 -1.34 0.73 -0.43
C LEU A 57 -2.67 -0.01 -0.28
N VAL A 58 -2.99 -0.94 -1.18
CA VAL A 58 -4.19 -1.77 -1.05
C VAL A 58 -4.13 -2.59 0.24
N TYR A 59 -2.99 -3.24 0.53
CA TYR A 59 -2.78 -4.00 1.75
C TYR A 59 -2.98 -3.16 3.01
N PHE A 60 -2.33 -2.00 3.08
CA PHE A 60 -2.38 -1.09 4.23
C PHE A 60 -3.78 -0.53 4.45
N TYR A 61 -4.40 0.04 3.41
CA TYR A 61 -5.70 0.69 3.55
C TYR A 61 -6.86 -0.29 3.60
N SER A 62 -6.70 -1.55 3.19
CA SER A 62 -7.74 -2.57 3.43
C SER A 62 -7.89 -2.88 4.92
N GLU A 63 -6.81 -2.82 5.71
CA GLU A 63 -6.86 -2.96 7.17
C GLU A 63 -7.39 -1.69 7.84
N TYR A 64 -6.81 -0.54 7.51
CA TYR A 64 -7.02 0.70 8.27
C TYR A 64 -8.05 1.65 7.66
N SER A 65 -8.81 1.23 6.63
CA SER A 65 -9.86 2.09 6.03
C SER A 65 -10.85 2.56 7.10
N GLY A 66 -11.03 3.88 7.19
CA GLY A 66 -11.91 4.52 8.17
C GLY A 66 -11.40 4.51 9.61
N GLN A 67 -10.21 3.95 9.88
CA GLN A 67 -9.61 3.88 11.21
C GLN A 67 -8.50 4.92 11.40
N VAL A 68 -8.14 5.17 12.65
CA VAL A 68 -6.94 5.94 13.01
C VAL A 68 -5.75 4.99 13.04
N TYR A 69 -4.70 5.31 12.29
CA TYR A 69 -3.45 4.55 12.23
C TYR A 69 -2.26 5.46 12.52
N ASN A 70 -1.10 4.89 12.84
CA ASN A 70 0.12 5.67 12.99
C ASN A 70 0.66 6.04 11.60
N ARG A 71 0.85 7.34 11.34
CA ARG A 71 1.36 7.85 10.05
C ARG A 71 2.67 7.21 9.59
N ASN A 72 3.46 6.66 10.52
CA ASN A 72 4.74 6.03 10.23
C ASN A 72 4.60 4.54 9.82
N ASP A 73 3.45 3.90 10.02
CA ASP A 73 3.29 2.47 9.76
C ASP A 73 3.43 2.13 8.28
N LEU A 74 2.82 2.94 7.40
CA LEU A 74 2.98 2.80 5.96
C LEU A 74 4.47 2.89 5.55
N LYS A 75 5.21 3.85 6.12
CA LYS A 75 6.65 4.00 5.90
C LYS A 75 7.45 2.81 6.43
N ARG A 76 7.07 2.23 7.56
CA ARG A 76 7.73 1.05 8.14
C ARG A 76 7.53 -0.17 7.25
N LEU A 77 6.31 -0.43 6.79
CA LEU A 77 6.00 -1.52 5.86
C LEU A 77 6.72 -1.34 4.52
N TYR A 78 6.78 -0.10 4.02
CA TYR A 78 7.52 0.21 2.80
C TYR A 78 9.01 -0.16 2.91
N HIS A 79 9.66 0.25 4.00
CA HIS A 79 11.06 -0.11 4.24
C HIS A 79 11.26 -1.61 4.43
N LEU A 80 10.33 -2.27 5.13
CA LEU A 80 10.35 -3.71 5.33
C LEU A 80 10.28 -4.46 3.99
N TRP A 81 9.36 -4.07 3.09
CA TRP A 81 9.24 -4.69 1.77
C TRP A 81 10.49 -4.42 0.91
N ALA A 82 11.02 -3.20 0.97
CA ALA A 82 12.24 -2.84 0.27
C ALA A 82 13.47 -3.64 0.75
N SER A 83 13.62 -3.84 2.07
CA SER A 83 14.73 -4.61 2.65
C SER A 83 14.58 -6.11 2.43
N ALA A 84 13.34 -6.62 2.37
CA ALA A 84 13.04 -8.01 2.04
C ALA A 84 13.18 -8.33 0.53
N GLY A 85 13.52 -7.34 -0.30
CA GLY A 85 13.73 -7.55 -1.74
C GLY A 85 12.44 -7.77 -2.53
N ILE A 86 11.30 -7.28 -2.05
CA ILE A 86 10.01 -7.40 -2.74
C ILE A 86 10.00 -6.42 -3.92
N ARG A 87 10.14 -6.95 -5.14
CA ARG A 87 10.31 -6.14 -6.37
C ARG A 87 9.29 -6.44 -7.46
N THR A 88 8.46 -7.47 -7.29
CA THR A 88 7.48 -7.87 -8.29
C THR A 88 6.07 -7.78 -7.70
N TYR A 89 5.08 -7.68 -8.59
CA TYR A 89 3.67 -7.77 -8.22
C TYR A 89 3.38 -9.09 -7.49
N GLU A 90 3.91 -10.20 -7.98
CA GLU A 90 3.70 -11.54 -7.40
C GLU A 90 4.28 -11.66 -5.99
N ASP A 91 5.47 -11.08 -5.75
CA ASP A 91 6.07 -11.07 -4.42
C ASP A 91 5.29 -10.18 -3.46
N ALA A 92 4.83 -9.01 -3.94
CA ALA A 92 3.99 -8.11 -3.17
C ALA A 92 2.66 -8.77 -2.77
N LEU A 93 2.03 -9.51 -3.69
CA LEU A 93 0.81 -10.27 -3.41
C LEU A 93 1.01 -11.29 -2.28
N LYS A 94 2.12 -12.05 -2.29
CA LYS A 94 2.43 -13.00 -1.21
C LYS A 94 2.59 -12.32 0.14
N MET A 95 3.14 -11.10 0.17
CA MET A 95 3.27 -10.33 1.41
C MET A 95 1.91 -9.96 2.01
N THR A 96 0.86 -9.82 1.20
CA THR A 96 -0.48 -9.47 1.67
C THR A 96 -1.21 -10.60 2.40
N GLU A 97 -0.66 -11.82 2.38
CA GLU A 97 -1.20 -12.96 3.13
C GLU A 97 -0.83 -12.94 4.62
N ARG A 98 0.08 -12.05 5.00
CA ARG A 98 0.57 -11.92 6.37
C ARG A 98 -0.31 -10.95 7.15
N ASP A 99 -0.29 -11.08 8.47
CA ASP A 99 -0.98 -10.14 9.35
C ASP A 99 -0.17 -8.84 9.48
N ILE A 100 -0.82 -7.72 9.19
CA ILE A 100 -0.16 -6.42 9.13
C ILE A 100 0.26 -5.90 10.50
N GLN A 101 -0.52 -6.20 11.54
CA GLN A 101 -0.21 -5.82 12.91
C GLN A 101 1.06 -6.54 13.38
N SER A 102 1.18 -7.82 13.04
CA SER A 102 2.37 -8.65 13.30
C SER A 102 3.61 -8.11 12.59
N GLU A 103 3.51 -7.74 11.31
CA GLU A 103 4.60 -7.10 10.55
C GLU A 103 5.02 -5.75 11.14
N LEU A 104 4.08 -5.03 11.77
CA LEU A 104 4.33 -3.77 12.49
C LEU A 104 4.78 -3.97 13.93
N GLY A 105 4.84 -5.21 14.43
CA GLY A 105 5.24 -5.54 15.80
C GLY A 105 4.22 -5.13 16.87
N TYR A 106 2.95 -4.98 16.49
CA TYR A 106 1.85 -4.82 17.43
C TYR A 106 1.46 -6.18 18.02
N LYS A 107 1.02 -6.19 19.29
CA LYS A 107 0.65 -7.40 20.05
C LYS A 107 -0.85 -7.49 20.21
#